data_AF-A0A3M2K6U3-F1
#
_entry.id   AF-A0A3M2K6U3-F1
#
_cell.length_a   1.000
_cell.length_b   1.000
_cell.length_c   1.000
_cell.angle_alpha   90.00
_cell.angle_beta   90.00
_cell.angle_gamma   90.00
#
_symmetry.space_group_name_H-M   'P 1'
#
loop_
_entity.id
_entity.type
_entity.pdbx_description
1 polymer ?
#
loop_
_entity_poly.entity_id
_entity_poly.type
_entity_poly.pdbx_seq_one_letter_code
_entity_poly.pdbx_strand_id
1 'polypeptide(L)'
;MNRRQLSSTLKTMEEIWMNPYSTWTIEYSYSRESFHIGRAAEMVQRNIQAMRTGMPVDYVCIGIYGSREQAVEAMLEFRRNRTPCNNLSLL
;
A
#
# COMPACT_ATOMS: atom_id res chain seq x y z
N MET A 1 -2.69 -10.82 17.49
CA MET A 1 -3.48 -10.42 16.31
C MET A 1 -4.80 -11.17 16.35
N ASN A 2 -5.93 -10.47 16.41
CA ASN A 2 -7.23 -11.11 16.70
C ASN A 2 -7.80 -11.81 15.44
N ARG A 3 -8.49 -12.96 15.57
CA ARG A 3 -9.01 -13.76 14.43
C ARG A 3 -9.84 -12.96 13.41
N ARG A 4 -10.55 -11.91 13.85
CA ARG A 4 -11.29 -11.00 12.96
C ARG A 4 -10.39 -10.19 12.02
N GLN A 5 -9.24 -9.70 12.50
CA GLN A 5 -8.29 -8.92 11.69
C GLN A 5 -7.63 -9.79 10.61
N LEU A 6 -7.30 -11.04 10.92
CA LEU A 6 -6.78 -12.01 9.94
C LEU A 6 -7.76 -12.25 8.78
N SER A 7 -9.06 -12.37 9.07
CA SER A 7 -10.08 -12.58 8.04
C SER A 7 -10.25 -11.38 7.10
N SER A 8 -10.12 -10.14 7.61
CA SER A 8 -10.23 -8.95 6.76
C SER A 8 -8.99 -8.77 5.89
N THR A 9 -7.79 -9.03 6.43
CA THR A 9 -6.54 -8.94 5.67
C THR A 9 -6.52 -9.94 4.51
N LEU A 10 -6.92 -11.18 4.74
CA LEU A 10 -7.01 -12.20 3.67
C LEU A 10 -8.01 -11.80 2.59
N LYS A 11 -9.19 -11.31 2.97
CA LYS A 11 -10.19 -10.83 2.02
C LYS A 11 -9.68 -9.66 1.18
N THR A 12 -8.96 -8.72 1.79
CA THR A 12 -8.32 -7.61 1.07
C THR A 12 -7.24 -8.12 0.11
N MET A 13 -6.41 -9.10 0.50
CA MET A 13 -5.42 -9.72 -0.39
C MET A 13 -6.07 -10.42 -1.59
N GLU A 14 -7.17 -11.14 -1.38
CA GLU A 14 -7.95 -11.76 -2.45
C GLU A 14 -8.57 -10.71 -3.38
N GLU A 15 -9.12 -9.62 -2.84
CA GLU A 15 -9.68 -8.51 -3.64
C GLU A 15 -8.61 -7.81 -4.49
N ILE A 16 -7.38 -7.65 -3.96
CA ILE A 16 -6.25 -7.11 -4.70
C ILE A 16 -5.84 -8.04 -5.83
N TRP A 17 -5.74 -9.35 -5.55
CA TRP A 17 -5.37 -10.35 -6.56
C TRP A 17 -6.41 -10.41 -7.68
N MET A 18 -7.69 -10.38 -7.32
CA MET A 18 -8.79 -10.49 -8.26
C MET A 18 -9.01 -9.19 -9.06
N ASN A 19 -8.60 -8.04 -8.52
CA ASN A 19 -8.90 -6.75 -9.14
C ASN A 19 -7.84 -5.67 -8.85
N PRO A 20 -6.59 -5.85 -9.32
CA PRO A 20 -5.47 -4.97 -9.01
C PRO A 20 -5.63 -3.54 -9.59
N TYR A 21 -6.53 -3.36 -10.56
CA TYR A 21 -6.86 -2.06 -11.15
C TYR A 21 -7.90 -1.28 -10.35
N SER A 22 -8.70 -1.95 -9.51
CA SER A 22 -9.71 -1.28 -8.69
C SER A 22 -9.21 -0.89 -7.30
N THR A 23 -8.03 -1.36 -6.89
CA THR A 23 -7.46 -1.10 -5.57
C THR A 23 -6.45 0.07 -5.57
N TRP A 24 -6.33 0.70 -4.41
CA TRP A 24 -5.49 1.87 -4.17
C TRP A 24 -4.49 1.58 -3.06
N THR A 25 -3.26 2.04 -3.23
CA THR A 25 -2.15 1.77 -2.31
C THR A 25 -1.61 3.08 -1.74
N ILE A 26 -1.23 3.05 -0.47
CA ILE A 26 -0.41 4.08 0.17
C ILE A 26 1.02 3.55 0.23
N GLU A 27 1.97 4.31 -0.28
CA GLU A 27 3.40 4.05 -0.14
C GLU A 27 4.08 5.21 0.60
N TYR A 28 5.17 4.91 1.31
CA TYR A 28 6.04 5.92 1.91
C TYR A 28 7.45 5.78 1.40
N SER A 29 8.02 6.91 0.98
CA SER A 29 9.42 7.04 0.61
C SER A 29 10.19 7.57 1.80
N TYR A 30 11.17 6.80 2.29
CA TYR A 30 12.06 7.23 3.37
C TYR A 30 13.02 8.32 2.90
N SER A 31 13.51 8.25 1.66
CA SER A 31 14.47 9.26 1.16
C SER A 31 13.83 10.62 0.93
N ARG A 32 12.52 10.66 0.62
CA ARG A 32 11.76 11.89 0.37
C ARG A 32 10.83 12.26 1.52
N GLU A 33 10.85 11.50 2.61
CA GLU A 33 9.96 11.62 3.77
C GLU A 33 8.49 11.89 3.41
N SER A 34 7.97 11.22 2.37
CA SER A 34 6.66 11.56 1.79
C SER A 34 5.81 10.36 1.43
N PHE A 35 4.49 10.56 1.57
CA PHE A 35 3.46 9.58 1.22
C PHE A 35 3.00 9.75 -0.22
N HIS A 36 2.73 8.63 -0.88
CA HIS A 36 2.22 8.56 -2.24
C HIS A 36 0.98 7.67 -2.24
N ILE A 37 -0.05 8.09 -2.98
CA ILE A 37 -1.28 7.31 -3.18
C ILE A 37 -1.42 7.07 -4.67
N GLY A 38 -1.60 5.82 -5.07
CA GLY A 38 -1.76 5.42 -6.47
C GLY A 38 -2.53 4.13 -6.62
N ARG A 39 -2.83 3.74 -7.86
CA ARG A 39 -3.41 2.43 -8.13
C ARG A 39 -2.39 1.35 -7.80
N ALA A 40 -2.83 0.25 -7.21
CA ALA A 40 -1.94 -0.84 -6.82
C ALA A 40 -1.16 -1.39 -8.04
N ALA A 41 -1.84 -1.60 -9.17
CA ALA A 41 -1.22 -2.06 -10.41
C ALA A 41 -0.11 -1.11 -10.92
N GLU A 42 -0.34 0.21 -10.87
CA GLU A 42 0.62 1.22 -11.34
C GLU A 42 1.87 1.25 -10.45
N MET A 43 1.68 1.14 -9.13
CA MET A 43 2.78 1.13 -8.16
C MET A 43 3.64 -0.13 -8.29
N VAL A 44 3.01 -1.30 -8.46
CA VAL A 44 3.71 -2.55 -8.74
C VAL A 44 4.50 -2.45 -10.04
N GLN A 45 3.88 -1.94 -11.11
CA GLN A 45 4.55 -1.77 -12.40
C GLN A 45 5.76 -0.84 -12.31
N ARG A 46 5.63 0.30 -11.61
CA ARG A 46 6.73 1.24 -11.35
C ARG A 46 7.89 0.55 -10.61
N ASN A 47 7.60 -0.24 -9.58
CA ASN A 47 8.62 -0.92 -8.78
C ASN A 47 9.32 -2.03 -9.59
N ILE A 48 8.58 -2.81 -10.39
CA ILE A 48 9.15 -3.79 -11.31
C ILE A 48 10.06 -3.12 -12.35
N GLN A 49 9.62 -2.00 -12.93
CA GLN A 49 10.44 -1.26 -13.89
C GLN A 49 11.73 -0.76 -13.25
N ALA A 50 11.66 -0.19 -12.05
CA ALA A 50 12.84 0.28 -11.33
C ALA A 50 13.83 -0.85 -11.02
N MET A 51 13.34 -2.03 -10.59
CA MET A 51 14.20 -3.21 -10.41
C MET A 51 14.88 -3.64 -11.72
N ARG A 52 14.16 -3.60 -12.85
CA ARG A 52 14.72 -3.95 -14.16
C ARG A 52 15.77 -2.96 -14.65
N THR A 53 15.64 -1.68 -14.32
CA THR A 53 16.57 -0.63 -14.75
C THR A 53 17.69 -0.36 -13.74
N GLY A 54 17.70 -1.07 -12.60
CA GLY A 54 18.66 -0.83 -11.52
C GLY A 54 18.43 0.49 -10.78
N MET A 55 17.25 1.11 -10.95
CA MET A 55 16.86 2.28 -10.18
C MET A 55 16.53 1.86 -8.74
N PRO A 56 17.01 2.60 -7.73
CA PRO A 56 16.68 2.33 -6.34
C PRO A 56 15.17 2.51 -6.12
N VAL A 57 14.55 1.52 -5.48
CA VAL A 57 13.16 1.57 -5.00
C VAL A 57 13.19 1.82 -3.50
N ASP A 58 12.78 3.00 -3.07
CA ASP A 58 12.76 3.42 -1.66
C ASP A 58 11.34 3.55 -1.09
N TYR A 59 10.35 3.06 -1.84
CA TYR A 59 8.94 3.06 -1.49
C TYR A 59 8.57 1.79 -0.73
N VAL A 60 7.96 1.96 0.44
CA VAL A 60 7.38 0.86 1.22
C VAL A 60 5.86 0.96 1.16
N CYS A 61 5.21 -0.13 0.76
CA CYS A 61 3.75 -0.24 0.81
C CYS A 61 3.29 -0.28 2.26
N ILE A 62 2.41 0.65 2.61
CA ILE A 62 1.88 0.81 3.95
C ILE A 62 0.46 0.25 4.07
N GLY A 63 -0.32 0.27 2.99
CA GLY A 63 -1.67 -0.25 3.01
C GLY A 63 -2.34 -0.23 1.66
N ILE A 64 -3.38 -1.04 1.52
CA ILE A 64 -4.13 -1.21 0.29
C ILE A 64 -5.63 -1.13 0.60
N TYR A 65 -6.37 -0.43 -0.23
CA TYR A 65 -7.73 0.03 0.02
C TYR A 65 -8.60 -0.16 -1.23
N GLY A 66 -9.91 -0.31 -1.02
CA GLY A 66 -10.88 -0.50 -2.10
C GLY A 66 -11.18 0.79 -2.88
N SER A 67 -10.91 1.95 -2.30
CA SER A 67 -11.09 3.25 -2.97
C SER A 67 -9.98 4.25 -2.64
N ARG A 68 -9.90 5.32 -3.45
CA ARG A 68 -8.94 6.40 -3.24
C ARG A 68 -9.23 7.15 -1.95
N GLU A 69 -10.50 7.38 -1.68
CA GLU A 69 -10.99 8.13 -0.52
C GLU A 69 -10.57 7.43 0.77
N GLN A 70 -10.76 6.11 0.84
CA GLN A 70 -10.30 5.28 1.95
C GLN A 70 -8.78 5.38 2.15
N ALA A 71 -8.00 5.33 1.06
CA ALA A 71 -6.54 5.49 1.12
C ALA A 71 -6.12 6.89 1.62
N VAL A 72 -6.82 7.94 1.21
CA VAL A 72 -6.55 9.32 1.66
C VAL A 72 -6.87 9.48 3.14
N GLU A 73 -8.04 9.00 3.59
CA GLU A 73 -8.44 9.04 4.99
C GLU A 73 -7.43 8.30 5.88
N ALA A 74 -7.06 7.08 5.49
CA ALA A 74 -6.06 6.30 6.20
C ALA A 74 -4.70 7.03 6.23
N MET A 75 -4.23 7.59 5.11
CA MET A 75 -2.97 8.36 5.07
C MET A 75 -2.99 9.55 6.04
N LEU A 76 -4.10 10.28 6.13
CA LEU A 76 -4.24 11.39 7.07
C LEU A 76 -4.21 10.90 8.53
N GLU A 77 -4.83 9.76 8.82
CA GLU A 77 -4.77 9.12 10.13
C GLU A 77 -3.34 8.68 10.49
N PHE A 78 -2.63 8.06 9.55
CA PHE A 78 -1.21 7.69 9.68
C PHE A 78 -0.33 8.87 10.07
N ARG A 79 -0.49 10.00 9.36
CA ARG A 79 0.27 11.23 9.64
C ARG A 79 0.00 11.76 11.04
N ARG A 80 -1.24 11.64 11.52
CA ARG A 80 -1.64 12.13 12.85
C ARG A 80 -1.16 11.23 13.97
N ASN A 81 -1.28 9.91 13.81
CA ASN A 81 -1.12 8.97 14.92
C ASN A 81 0.21 8.20 14.89
N ARG A 82 0.98 8.27 13.80
CA ARG A 82 2.18 7.45 13.54
C ARG A 82 1.94 5.94 13.70
N THR A 83 0.69 5.49 13.69
CA THR A 83 0.33 4.09 13.87
C THR A 83 0.49 3.38 12.54
N PRO A 84 1.30 2.31 12.43
CA PRO A 84 1.33 1.48 11.23
C PRO A 84 -0.06 0.82 11.05
N CYS A 85 -0.86 1.18 10.04
CA CYS A 85 -1.99 0.33 9.66
C CYS A 85 -1.41 -0.96 9.11
N ASN A 86 -1.74 -2.06 9.78
CA ASN A 86 -1.51 -3.45 9.37
C ASN A 86 -0.55 -3.58 8.19
N ASN A 87 0.75 -3.47 8.47
CA ASN A 87 1.80 -3.62 7.47
C ASN A 87 1.56 -4.92 6.70
N LEU A 88 1.10 -4.81 5.46
CA LEU A 88 1.31 -5.83 4.45
C LEU A 88 2.77 -5.69 4.03
N SER A 89 3.68 -6.16 4.90
CA SER A 89 5.07 -6.38 4.53
C SER A 89 5.06 -7.50 3.49
N LEU A 90 5.00 -7.12 2.22
CA LEU A 90 5.31 -8.01 1.10
C LEU A 90 6.84 -8.10 1.03
N LEU A 91 7.40 -9.00 1.83
CA LEU A 91 8.72 -9.59 1.63
C LEU A 91 8.54 -11.06 1.29
#